data_AF-A0A2V5K914-F1
#
_entry.id   AF-A0A2V5K914-F1
#
_cell.length_a   1.000
_cell.length_b   1.000
_cell.length_c   1.000
_cell.angle_alpha   90.00
_cell.angle_beta   90.00
_cell.angle_gamma   90.00
#
_symmetry.space_group_name_H-M   'P 1'
#
loop_
_entity.id
_entity.type
_entity.pdbx_description
1 polymer ?
#
loop_
_entity_poly.entity_id
_entity_poly.type
_entity_poly.pdbx_seq_one_letter_code
_entity_poly.pdbx_strand_id
1 'polypeptide(L)'
;MKPVLLLVDFQNDFLRAGDLEPHPASIVAAATDLLNTSRTGAVPVVHVWSTVNRSGDNRMPHQKRNGVWMCLEDSAGHACPDVLRPHKKETIIHKTFFSAFSTGQLDLVLHELNADALIIAGVHLHACVRATALDAYAKGYSVVVAEDSTGSNDPLHGAITKRYLQKRSLVFRSSGEILAAISAGGARFGELLVDKEPEVVTHSSPWNCERTWRVAAGRKPDIEAAVAASRKALEDWRRVPVDDRLRLLQAFGRQLEQHERQLVDLLVEDIGKPIRYARDEVARAIALIDAAAKQVEPGQDRVPQKTGFRREPLGVIALVGPFNNPLAIPVGKIVPALLYGNVVIWKPAVPGSRITQQTADLFAMATGWPKVLQVLPGGDQTARELMA
;
A
#
# COMPACT_ATOMS: atom_id res chain seq x y z
N MET A 1 -14.89 13.37 10.13
CA MET A 1 -13.78 12.95 11.00
C MET A 1 -13.69 13.90 12.18
N LYS A 2 -13.67 13.35 13.39
CA LYS A 2 -13.45 13.97 14.69
C LYS A 2 -12.13 13.39 15.26
N PRO A 3 -10.97 13.98 14.90
CA PRO A 3 -9.68 13.48 15.34
C PRO A 3 -9.40 13.84 16.81
N VAL A 4 -8.62 13.02 17.49
CA VAL A 4 -8.02 13.30 18.80
C VAL A 4 -6.50 13.10 18.72
N LEU A 5 -5.73 14.04 19.26
CA LEU A 5 -4.28 13.92 19.38
C LEU A 5 -3.93 13.13 20.64
N LEU A 6 -3.18 12.04 20.46
CA LEU A 6 -2.56 11.27 21.53
C LEU A 6 -1.06 11.56 21.58
N LEU A 7 -0.58 12.07 22.71
CA LEU A 7 0.83 12.22 23.01
C LEU A 7 1.29 11.08 23.92
N VAL A 8 1.97 10.09 23.35
CA VAL A 8 2.33 8.83 24.02
C VAL A 8 3.76 8.90 24.54
N ASP A 9 3.89 8.81 25.87
CA ASP A 9 5.15 8.61 26.57
C ASP A 9 6.24 9.69 26.34
N PHE A 10 5.85 10.96 26.11
CA PHE A 10 6.79 12.10 26.09
C PHE A 10 7.37 12.46 27.48
N GLN A 11 7.74 11.45 28.26
CA GLN A 11 8.28 11.58 29.61
C GLN A 11 9.82 11.57 29.56
N ASN A 12 10.42 12.27 30.52
CA ASN A 12 11.85 12.53 30.57
C ASN A 12 12.70 11.25 30.59
N ASP A 13 12.25 10.18 31.25
CA ASP A 13 13.00 8.91 31.28
C ASP A 13 13.15 8.29 29.89
N PHE A 14 12.12 8.37 29.05
CA PHE A 14 12.19 7.86 27.68
C PHE A 14 12.99 8.78 26.76
N LEU A 15 12.87 10.10 26.95
CA LEU A 15 13.59 11.08 26.13
C LEU A 15 15.09 11.15 26.46
N ARG A 16 15.51 10.74 27.66
CA ARG A 16 16.91 10.83 28.13
C ARG A 16 17.69 9.52 28.01
N ALA A 17 17.08 8.43 27.55
CA ALA A 17 17.73 7.12 27.44
C ALA A 17 18.95 7.12 26.48
N GLY A 18 19.08 8.12 25.60
CA GLY A 18 20.28 8.41 24.81
C GLY A 18 20.41 7.64 23.49
N ASP A 19 19.49 6.73 23.23
CA ASP A 19 19.46 5.78 22.10
C ASP A 19 18.27 6.02 21.14
N LEU A 20 17.49 7.08 21.36
CA LEU A 20 16.29 7.39 20.57
C LEU A 20 16.64 8.00 19.21
N GLU A 21 16.12 7.40 18.14
CA GLU A 21 16.17 7.92 16.77
C GLU A 21 14.76 8.20 16.23
N PRO A 22 14.48 9.37 15.61
CA PRO A 22 15.35 10.55 15.52
C PRO A 22 15.72 11.16 16.88
N HIS A 23 16.68 12.09 16.90
CA HIS A 23 17.15 12.70 18.15
C HIS A 23 15.98 13.32 18.95
N PRO A 24 15.92 13.13 20.29
CA PRO A 24 14.79 13.58 21.12
C PRO A 24 14.38 15.04 20.91
N ALA A 25 15.33 15.96 20.73
CA ALA A 25 15.04 17.37 20.51
C ALA A 25 14.21 17.62 19.25
N SER A 26 14.46 16.88 18.16
CA SER A 26 13.71 17.01 16.91
C SER A 26 12.29 16.50 17.06
N ILE A 27 12.11 15.36 17.72
CA ILE A 27 10.80 14.77 17.99
C ILE A 27 9.97 15.70 18.89
N VAL A 28 10.58 16.24 19.96
CA VAL A 28 9.91 17.17 20.88
C VAL A 28 9.52 18.46 20.17
N ALA A 29 10.37 19.00 19.29
CA ALA A 29 10.04 20.19 18.50
C ALA A 29 8.81 19.94 17.60
N ALA A 30 8.83 18.87 16.80
CA ALA A 30 7.70 18.53 15.93
C ALA A 30 6.41 18.26 16.73
N ALA A 31 6.51 17.57 17.87
CA ALA A 31 5.38 17.30 18.74
C ALA A 31 4.82 18.58 19.38
N THR A 32 5.67 19.57 19.66
CA THR A 32 5.27 20.87 20.20
C THR A 32 4.44 21.64 19.18
N ASP A 33 4.86 21.65 17.91
CA ASP A 33 4.09 22.27 16.83
C ASP A 33 2.74 21.57 16.66
N LEU A 34 2.74 20.24 16.63
CA LEU A 34 1.53 19.42 16.55
C LEU A 34 0.55 19.70 17.69
N LEU A 35 1.06 19.80 18.92
CA LEU A 35 0.28 20.12 20.12
C LEU A 35 -0.32 21.53 20.04
N ASN A 36 0.48 22.53 19.71
CA ASN A 36 0.04 23.93 19.67
C ASN A 36 -1.01 24.19 18.59
N THR A 37 -0.84 23.60 17.40
CA THR A 37 -1.86 23.71 16.36
C THR A 37 -3.10 22.90 16.70
N SER A 38 -2.98 21.72 17.32
CA SER A 38 -4.16 20.96 17.77
C SER A 38 -5.01 21.76 18.76
N ARG A 39 -4.35 22.43 19.73
CA ARG A 39 -5.00 23.37 20.65
C ARG A 39 -5.70 24.52 19.92
N THR A 40 -5.03 25.12 18.94
CA THR A 40 -5.56 26.24 18.15
C THR A 40 -6.73 25.83 17.25
N GLY A 41 -6.65 24.64 16.64
CA GLY A 41 -7.65 24.05 15.76
C GLY A 41 -8.78 23.32 16.47
N ALA A 42 -8.86 23.43 17.81
CA ALA A 42 -9.85 22.76 18.65
C ALA A 42 -9.89 21.22 18.50
N VAL A 43 -8.75 20.60 18.16
CA VAL A 43 -8.57 19.14 18.19
C VAL A 43 -8.28 18.75 19.65
N PRO A 44 -9.10 17.87 20.27
CA PRO A 44 -8.85 17.43 21.64
C PRO A 44 -7.49 16.74 21.79
N VAL A 45 -6.83 16.98 22.92
CA VAL A 45 -5.51 16.43 23.25
C VAL A 45 -5.61 15.53 24.48
N VAL A 46 -5.04 14.34 24.37
CA VAL A 46 -4.91 13.38 25.46
C VAL A 46 -3.44 13.00 25.60
N HIS A 47 -2.90 13.17 26.80
CA HIS A 47 -1.56 12.74 27.16
C HIS A 47 -1.62 11.33 27.71
N VAL A 48 -0.71 10.47 27.29
CA VAL A 48 -0.65 9.07 27.74
C VAL A 48 0.70 8.83 28.39
N TRP A 49 0.70 8.64 29.71
CA TRP A 49 1.91 8.52 30.51
C TRP A 49 2.05 7.13 31.10
N SER A 50 3.19 6.51 30.87
CA SER A 50 3.62 5.35 31.64
C SER A 50 3.86 5.78 33.09
N THR A 51 3.19 5.13 34.04
CA THR A 51 3.27 5.49 35.46
C THR A 51 3.51 4.25 36.29
N VAL A 52 4.63 4.27 37.00
CA VAL A 52 5.05 3.22 37.92
C VAL A 52 4.99 3.76 39.35
N ASN A 53 4.55 2.97 40.32
CA ASN A 53 4.59 3.33 41.74
C ASN A 53 5.29 2.25 42.57
N ARG A 54 5.88 2.66 43.70
CA ARG A 54 6.57 1.73 44.61
C ARG A 54 5.63 0.90 45.47
N SER A 55 4.48 1.48 45.83
CA SER A 55 3.52 0.85 46.77
C SER A 55 2.97 -0.48 46.24
N GLY A 56 2.65 -0.54 44.95
CA GLY A 56 2.11 -1.74 44.30
C GLY A 56 3.11 -2.52 43.45
N ASP A 57 4.35 -2.03 43.29
CA ASP A 57 5.32 -2.47 42.28
C ASP A 57 4.63 -2.92 40.99
N ASN A 58 3.97 -1.97 40.32
CA ASN A 58 3.24 -2.24 39.08
C ASN A 58 4.16 -2.34 37.84
N ARG A 59 5.49 -2.35 38.00
CA ARG A 59 6.42 -2.43 36.87
C ARG A 59 6.14 -3.61 35.94
N MET A 60 6.49 -3.43 34.67
CA MET A 60 6.42 -4.53 33.70
C MET A 60 7.36 -5.68 34.09
N PRO A 61 7.07 -6.95 33.72
CA PRO A 61 7.86 -8.10 34.15
C PRO A 61 9.37 -7.99 33.89
N HIS A 62 9.77 -7.46 32.74
CA HIS A 62 11.18 -7.27 32.39
C HIS A 62 11.85 -6.16 33.23
N GLN A 63 11.11 -5.10 33.59
CA GLN A 63 11.61 -4.04 34.48
C GLN A 63 11.82 -4.58 35.91
N LYS A 64 10.89 -5.42 36.41
CA LYS A 64 11.04 -6.11 37.70
C LYS A 64 12.29 -6.97 37.74
N ARG A 65 12.44 -7.83 36.72
CA ARG A 65 13.59 -8.73 36.58
C ARG A 65 14.92 -7.97 36.53
N ASN A 66 14.95 -6.83 35.83
CA ASN A 66 16.17 -6.05 35.64
C ASN A 66 16.39 -4.99 36.74
N GLY A 67 15.51 -4.88 37.74
CA GLY A 67 15.62 -3.88 38.80
C GLY A 67 15.41 -2.43 38.35
N VAL A 68 14.85 -2.21 37.16
CA VAL A 68 14.70 -0.87 36.55
C VAL A 68 13.44 -0.18 37.08
N TRP A 69 13.53 1.09 37.42
CA TRP A 69 12.40 1.97 37.76
C TRP A 69 12.37 3.13 36.78
N MET A 70 11.48 3.05 35.78
CA MET A 70 11.23 4.15 34.83
C MET A 70 9.84 4.72 35.05
N CYS A 71 9.74 6.04 34.85
CA CYS A 71 8.53 6.83 35.01
C CYS A 71 7.89 6.60 36.38
N LEU A 72 8.73 6.57 37.42
CA LEU A 72 8.28 6.47 38.80
C LEU A 72 7.48 7.72 39.17
N GLU A 73 6.29 7.54 39.71
CA GLU A 73 5.43 8.62 40.22
C GLU A 73 6.24 9.57 41.11
N ASP A 74 6.00 10.87 40.94
CA ASP A 74 6.72 11.98 41.61
C ASP A 74 8.23 12.12 41.28
N SER A 75 8.77 11.32 40.35
CA SER A 75 10.14 11.50 39.89
C SER A 75 10.26 12.53 38.77
N ALA A 76 11.44 13.15 38.64
CA ALA A 76 11.76 14.01 37.50
C ALA A 76 11.68 13.27 36.14
N GLY A 77 11.84 11.94 36.17
CA GLY A 77 11.73 11.05 35.01
C GLY A 77 10.31 10.84 34.50
N HIS A 78 9.32 10.94 35.40
CA HIS A 78 7.89 10.82 35.09
C HIS A 78 7.30 12.08 34.43
N ALA A 79 7.87 13.25 34.73
CA ALA A 79 7.49 14.51 34.09
C ALA A 79 7.85 14.54 32.59
N CYS A 80 7.25 15.46 31.85
CA CYS A 80 7.57 15.76 30.44
C CYS A 80 8.36 17.07 30.30
N PRO A 81 8.94 17.37 29.12
CA PRO A 81 9.47 18.70 28.82
C PRO A 81 8.40 19.79 28.96
N ASP A 82 8.79 20.98 29.40
CA ASP A 82 7.86 22.10 29.67
C ASP A 82 7.04 22.51 28.45
N VAL A 83 7.63 22.43 27.26
CA VAL A 83 6.97 22.75 25.98
C VAL A 83 5.81 21.78 25.64
N LEU A 84 5.80 20.58 26.22
CA LEU A 84 4.75 19.57 26.05
C LEU A 84 3.83 19.46 27.27
N ARG A 85 3.94 20.37 28.23
CA ARG A 85 3.19 20.29 29.48
C ARG A 85 1.67 20.26 29.22
N PRO A 86 0.93 19.33 29.86
CA PRO A 86 -0.53 19.30 29.77
C PRO A 86 -1.16 20.58 30.31
N HIS A 87 -2.16 21.10 29.61
CA HIS A 87 -3.02 22.17 30.13
C HIS A 87 -4.08 21.61 31.09
N LYS A 88 -4.63 22.47 31.96
CA LYS A 88 -5.62 22.06 33.00
C LYS A 88 -6.87 21.35 32.45
N LYS A 89 -7.23 21.58 31.19
CA LYS A 89 -8.39 20.96 30.53
C LYS A 89 -8.04 19.70 29.73
N GLU A 90 -6.75 19.38 29.60
CA GLU A 90 -6.28 18.21 28.86
C GLU A 90 -6.25 16.99 29.78
N THR A 91 -6.63 15.84 29.22
CA THR A 91 -6.68 14.60 30.00
C THR A 91 -5.32 13.92 30.00
N ILE A 92 -4.91 13.39 31.16
CA ILE A 92 -3.75 12.53 31.29
C ILE A 92 -4.25 11.12 31.61
N ILE A 93 -3.93 10.17 30.73
CA ILE A 93 -4.18 8.74 30.92
C ILE A 93 -2.91 8.11 31.47
N HIS A 94 -3.04 7.45 32.63
CA HIS A 94 -1.95 6.72 33.23
C HIS A 94 -2.03 5.25 32.82
N LYS A 95 -0.97 4.75 32.19
CA LYS A 95 -0.83 3.36 31.78
C LYS A 95 0.38 2.72 32.44
N THR A 96 0.40 1.39 32.47
CA THR A 96 1.53 0.62 32.99
C THR A 96 2.19 -0.21 31.91
N PHE A 97 1.39 -0.72 30.97
CA PHE A 97 1.87 -1.52 29.83
C PHE A 97 1.92 -0.66 28.56
N PHE A 98 2.30 -1.29 27.44
CA PHE A 98 2.60 -0.56 26.20
C PHE A 98 1.40 0.24 25.64
N SER A 99 0.21 -0.35 25.60
CA SER A 99 -0.95 0.28 24.99
C SER A 99 -1.63 1.32 25.89
N ALA A 100 -2.00 2.46 25.30
CA ALA A 100 -2.85 3.47 25.93
C ALA A 100 -4.26 2.95 26.28
N PHE A 101 -4.71 1.86 25.64
CA PHE A 101 -6.00 1.21 25.92
C PHE A 101 -5.93 0.20 27.07
N SER A 102 -4.75 -0.03 27.67
CA SER A 102 -4.55 -1.10 28.66
C SER A 102 -5.38 -0.98 29.94
N THR A 103 -5.83 0.23 30.29
CA THR A 103 -6.63 0.49 31.50
C THR A 103 -8.11 0.73 31.22
N GLY A 104 -8.52 0.81 29.95
CA GLY A 104 -9.88 1.19 29.53
C GLY A 104 -10.21 2.69 29.71
N GLN A 105 -9.35 3.50 30.34
CA GLN A 105 -9.62 4.92 30.54
C GLN A 105 -9.66 5.70 29.22
N LEU A 106 -8.78 5.35 28.28
CA LEU A 106 -8.77 5.99 26.96
C LEU A 106 -10.07 5.70 26.18
N ASP A 107 -10.64 4.50 26.30
CA ASP A 107 -11.93 4.17 25.67
C ASP A 107 -13.04 5.12 26.12
N LEU A 108 -13.12 5.40 27.43
CA LEU A 108 -14.11 6.31 28.00
C LEU A 108 -13.96 7.74 27.46
N VAL A 109 -12.72 8.24 27.43
CA VAL A 109 -12.41 9.60 26.94
C VAL A 109 -12.73 9.73 25.45
N LEU A 110 -12.31 8.76 24.63
CA LEU A 110 -12.57 8.80 23.20
C LEU A 110 -14.06 8.69 22.87
N HIS A 111 -14.81 7.91 23.65
CA HIS A 111 -16.26 7.83 23.53
C HIS A 111 -16.93 9.17 23.87
N GLU A 112 -16.54 9.82 24.98
CA GLU A 112 -17.07 11.14 25.36
C GLU A 112 -16.80 12.21 24.29
N LEU A 113 -15.60 12.18 23.70
CA LEU A 113 -15.20 13.08 22.61
C LEU A 113 -15.86 12.73 21.26
N ASN A 114 -16.60 11.62 21.17
CA ASN A 114 -17.14 11.07 19.92
C ASN A 114 -16.06 10.93 18.83
N ALA A 115 -14.87 10.48 19.21
CA ALA A 115 -13.73 10.36 18.30
C ALA A 115 -13.96 9.25 17.26
N ASP A 116 -13.56 9.49 16.02
CA ASP A 116 -13.54 8.49 14.94
C ASP A 116 -12.14 8.34 14.29
N ALA A 117 -11.20 9.17 14.69
CA ALA A 117 -9.81 9.13 14.24
C ALA A 117 -8.82 9.51 15.35
N LEU A 118 -7.62 8.96 15.28
CA LEU A 118 -6.53 9.24 16.22
C LEU A 118 -5.29 9.71 15.47
N ILE A 119 -4.73 10.82 15.96
CA ILE A 119 -3.39 11.28 15.60
C ILE A 119 -2.48 10.80 16.72
N ILE A 120 -1.49 9.96 16.41
CA ILE A 120 -0.57 9.41 17.41
C ILE A 120 0.82 10.00 17.20
N ALA A 121 1.35 10.65 18.22
CA ALA A 121 2.75 11.06 18.32
C ALA A 121 3.32 10.50 19.62
N GLY A 122 4.59 10.14 19.64
CA GLY A 122 5.18 9.56 20.85
C GLY A 122 6.49 8.84 20.65
N VAL A 123 7.04 8.34 21.74
CA VAL A 123 8.31 7.60 21.72
C VAL A 123 8.08 6.09 21.76
N HIS A 124 9.04 5.37 21.19
CA HIS A 124 9.04 3.93 20.98
C HIS A 124 8.00 3.43 19.97
N LEU A 125 8.23 3.76 18.69
CA LEU A 125 7.47 3.23 17.55
C LEU A 125 7.36 1.70 17.61
N HIS A 126 8.44 1.00 17.92
CA HIS A 126 8.47 -0.46 18.02
C HIS A 126 7.64 -1.04 19.20
N ALA A 127 7.23 -0.21 20.17
CA ALA A 127 6.54 -0.63 21.39
C ALA A 127 5.24 0.15 21.66
N CYS A 128 5.26 1.20 22.49
CA CYS A 128 4.05 1.86 23.02
C CYS A 128 3.18 2.49 21.93
N VAL A 129 3.79 3.17 20.97
CA VAL A 129 3.08 3.75 19.81
C VAL A 129 2.47 2.64 18.97
N ARG A 130 3.20 1.55 18.68
CA ARG A 130 2.68 0.38 17.95
C ARG A 130 1.52 -0.29 18.65
N ALA A 131 1.64 -0.58 19.94
CA ALA A 131 0.59 -1.25 20.70
C ALA A 131 -0.69 -0.42 20.72
N THR A 132 -0.56 0.88 20.98
CA THR A 132 -1.68 1.83 20.95
C THR A 132 -2.32 1.92 19.56
N ALA A 133 -1.51 2.02 18.51
CA ALA A 133 -1.99 2.11 17.13
C ALA A 133 -2.73 0.85 16.69
N LEU A 134 -2.26 -0.34 17.09
CA LEU A 134 -2.91 -1.62 16.78
C LEU A 134 -4.22 -1.79 17.54
N ASP A 135 -4.28 -1.42 18.81
CA ASP A 135 -5.52 -1.49 19.57
C ASP A 135 -6.56 -0.49 19.05
N ALA A 136 -6.12 0.72 18.68
CA ALA A 136 -6.98 1.70 18.00
C ALA A 136 -7.55 1.15 16.69
N TYR A 137 -6.69 0.56 15.85
CA TYR A 137 -7.11 -0.11 14.62
C TYR A 137 -8.13 -1.23 14.89
N ALA A 138 -7.86 -2.10 15.87
CA ALA A 138 -8.75 -3.19 16.25
C ALA A 138 -10.12 -2.70 16.76
N LYS A 139 -10.16 -1.49 17.31
CA LYS A 139 -11.38 -0.81 17.77
C LYS A 139 -12.08 0.01 16.68
N GLY A 140 -11.55 0.02 15.46
CA GLY A 140 -12.18 0.66 14.30
C GLY A 140 -11.85 2.14 14.09
N TYR A 141 -10.86 2.69 14.79
CA TYR A 141 -10.42 4.07 14.56
C TYR A 141 -9.58 4.19 13.28
N SER A 142 -9.75 5.30 12.57
CA SER A 142 -8.78 5.71 11.55
C SER A 142 -7.54 6.28 12.22
N VAL A 143 -6.36 5.72 11.95
CA VAL A 143 -5.13 6.10 12.67
C VAL A 143 -4.14 6.75 11.71
N VAL A 144 -3.65 7.93 12.10
CA VAL A 144 -2.46 8.56 11.53
C VAL A 144 -1.37 8.68 12.60
N VAL A 145 -0.17 8.24 12.27
CA VAL A 145 1.03 8.39 13.11
C VAL A 145 1.85 9.57 12.56
N ALA A 146 2.16 10.53 13.43
CA ALA A 146 2.99 11.68 13.10
C ALA A 146 4.46 11.24 13.06
N GLU A 147 5.01 11.08 11.86
CA GLU A 147 6.27 10.39 11.61
C GLU A 147 7.48 11.09 12.23
N ASP A 148 7.59 12.40 12.01
CA ASP A 148 8.64 13.28 12.56
C ASP A 148 8.45 13.59 14.05
N SER A 149 7.25 13.36 14.59
CA SER A 149 6.93 13.40 16.02
C SER A 149 6.95 12.02 16.67
N THR A 150 7.60 11.03 16.05
CA THR A 150 7.71 9.67 16.58
C THR A 150 9.15 9.17 16.59
N GLY A 151 9.58 8.58 17.71
CA GLY A 151 10.93 8.03 17.88
C GLY A 151 10.96 6.53 18.19
N SER A 152 12.10 5.89 18.00
CA SER A 152 12.36 4.51 18.41
C SER A 152 13.81 4.38 18.87
N ASN A 153 14.05 3.70 19.99
CA ASN A 153 15.41 3.33 20.38
C ASN A 153 15.86 1.97 19.82
N ASP A 154 14.97 1.29 19.10
CA ASP A 154 15.27 0.19 18.19
C ASP A 154 14.85 0.64 16.78
N PRO A 155 15.74 1.31 16.00
CA PRO A 155 15.38 1.90 14.71
C PRO A 155 15.03 0.83 13.68
N LEU A 156 15.69 -0.33 13.72
CA LEU A 156 15.42 -1.44 12.80
C LEU A 156 14.01 -2.00 13.02
N HIS A 157 13.65 -2.29 14.27
CA HIS A 157 12.30 -2.74 14.61
C HIS A 157 11.25 -1.63 14.41
N GLY A 158 11.62 -0.37 14.62
CA GLY A 158 10.81 0.80 14.26
C GLY A 158 10.45 0.82 12.78
N ALA A 159 11.43 0.62 11.89
CA ALA A 159 11.22 0.57 10.44
C ALA A 159 10.34 -0.63 10.01
N ILE A 160 10.58 -1.82 10.59
CA ILE A 160 9.74 -3.01 10.37
C ILE A 160 8.31 -2.75 10.82
N THR A 161 8.15 -2.12 11.99
CA THR A 161 6.85 -1.76 12.56
C THR A 161 6.09 -0.78 11.67
N LYS A 162 6.75 0.29 11.20
CA LYS A 162 6.14 1.23 10.25
C LYS A 162 5.58 0.50 9.03
N ARG A 163 6.41 -0.33 8.38
CA ARG A 163 5.99 -1.11 7.22
C ARG A 163 4.82 -2.06 7.53
N TYR A 164 4.83 -2.67 8.71
CA TYR A 164 3.76 -3.58 9.16
C TYR A 164 2.43 -2.84 9.39
N LEU A 165 2.47 -1.65 9.98
CA LEU A 165 1.29 -0.82 10.27
C LEU A 165 0.71 -0.21 8.98
N GLN A 166 1.56 0.28 8.07
CA GLN A 166 1.12 0.80 6.76
C GLN A 166 0.31 -0.23 5.95
N LYS A 167 0.73 -1.51 5.99
CA LYS A 167 0.00 -2.61 5.34
C LYS A 167 -1.39 -2.88 5.93
N ARG A 168 -1.76 -2.28 7.07
CA ARG A 168 -3.05 -2.42 7.75
C ARG A 168 -3.88 -1.13 7.70
N SER A 169 -3.60 -0.26 6.73
CA SER A 169 -4.32 1.01 6.52
C SER A 169 -4.07 2.07 7.60
N LEU A 170 -3.02 1.91 8.42
CA LEU A 170 -2.54 3.01 9.26
C LEU A 170 -1.62 3.91 8.46
N VAL A 171 -1.81 5.21 8.60
CA VAL A 171 -1.13 6.19 7.76
C VAL A 171 0.02 6.84 8.52
N PHE A 172 1.14 7.08 7.85
CA PHE A 172 2.25 7.88 8.38
C PHE A 172 2.35 9.17 7.57
N ARG A 173 2.37 10.30 8.27
CA ARG A 173 2.48 11.65 7.67
C ARG A 173 3.42 12.49 8.51
N SER A 174 4.04 13.48 7.88
CA SER A 174 4.75 14.53 8.61
C SER A 174 3.77 15.31 9.47
N SER A 175 4.26 15.89 10.55
CA SER A 175 3.46 16.77 11.41
C SER A 175 2.91 17.93 10.56
N GLY A 176 3.71 18.51 9.66
CA GLY A 176 3.26 19.57 8.75
C GLY A 176 2.04 19.20 7.88
N GLU A 177 1.98 17.99 7.32
CA GLU A 177 0.81 17.52 6.57
C GLU A 177 -0.42 17.35 7.45
N ILE A 178 -0.24 16.84 8.66
CA ILE A 178 -1.32 16.69 9.66
C ILE A 178 -1.85 18.07 10.05
N LEU A 179 -0.96 19.04 10.30
CA LEU A 179 -1.31 20.42 10.66
C LEU A 179 -2.12 21.11 9.56
N ALA A 180 -1.69 20.96 8.31
CA ALA A 180 -2.40 21.52 7.15
C ALA A 180 -3.81 20.91 7.04
N ALA A 181 -3.94 19.60 7.27
CA ALA A 181 -5.23 18.91 7.23
C ALA A 181 -6.17 19.32 8.37
N ILE A 182 -5.66 19.47 9.60
CA ILE A 182 -6.43 19.99 10.75
C ILE A 182 -6.95 21.39 10.44
N SER A 183 -6.08 22.27 9.95
CA SER A 183 -6.40 23.67 9.65
C SER A 183 -7.44 23.80 8.52
N ALA A 184 -7.46 22.85 7.59
CA ALA A 184 -8.41 22.83 6.47
C ALA A 184 -9.74 22.10 6.78
N GLY A 185 -9.91 21.54 7.99
CA GLY A 185 -11.14 20.94 8.48
C GLY A 185 -11.32 19.43 8.21
N GLY A 186 -12.38 18.86 8.79
CA GLY A 186 -12.56 17.40 8.89
C GLY A 186 -12.70 16.63 7.57
N ALA A 187 -13.10 17.27 6.47
CA ALA A 187 -13.16 16.64 5.14
C ALA A 187 -11.74 16.39 4.57
N ARG A 188 -10.86 17.40 4.69
CA ARG A 188 -9.45 17.30 4.29
C ARG A 188 -8.67 16.33 5.18
N PHE A 189 -9.04 16.21 6.45
CA PHE A 189 -8.48 15.19 7.34
C PHE A 189 -8.83 13.76 6.87
N GLY A 190 -10.03 13.55 6.32
CA GLY A 190 -10.39 12.26 5.70
C GLY A 190 -9.51 11.91 4.50
N GLU A 191 -9.16 12.90 3.66
CA GLU A 191 -8.24 12.71 2.52
C GLU A 191 -6.82 12.35 2.97
N LEU A 192 -6.36 12.89 4.10
CA LEU A 192 -5.05 12.58 4.68
C LEU A 192 -4.91 11.09 5.03
N LEU A 193 -6.01 10.50 5.50
CA LEU A 193 -6.11 9.12 5.96
C LEU A 193 -6.23 8.10 4.82
N VAL A 194 -6.30 8.55 3.57
CA VAL A 194 -6.23 7.67 2.40
C VAL A 194 -4.79 7.61 1.94
N ASP A 195 -4.20 6.40 1.95
CA ASP A 195 -2.93 6.20 1.28
C ASP A 195 -3.11 6.41 -0.22
N LYS A 196 -2.51 7.49 -0.72
CA LYS A 196 -2.33 7.71 -2.14
C LYS A 196 -1.12 6.91 -2.57
N GLU A 197 -1.31 6.10 -3.59
CA GLU A 197 -0.19 5.50 -4.28
C GLU A 197 0.73 6.62 -4.79
N PRO A 198 2.07 6.52 -4.66
CA PRO A 198 2.97 7.52 -5.23
C PRO A 198 2.85 7.55 -6.75
N GLU A 199 3.15 8.69 -7.38
CA GLU A 199 3.16 8.79 -8.85
C GLU A 199 4.17 7.83 -9.49
N VAL A 200 5.23 7.52 -8.74
CA VAL A 200 6.25 6.57 -9.13
C VAL A 200 6.43 5.57 -8.01
N VAL A 201 6.18 4.30 -8.30
CA VAL A 201 6.43 3.19 -7.39
C VAL A 201 7.84 2.66 -7.66
N THR A 202 8.69 2.66 -6.64
CA THR A 202 10.00 2.01 -6.70
C THR A 202 9.86 0.57 -6.25
N HIS A 203 10.26 -0.38 -7.10
CA HIS A 203 10.39 -1.78 -6.73
C HIS A 203 11.86 -2.16 -6.67
N SER A 204 12.21 -2.96 -5.67
CA SER A 204 13.57 -3.49 -5.47
C SER A 204 13.60 -4.98 -5.74
N SER A 205 14.65 -5.46 -6.40
CA SER A 205 14.84 -6.89 -6.64
C SER A 205 14.81 -7.66 -5.31
N PRO A 206 14.00 -8.73 -5.19
CA PRO A 206 13.91 -9.50 -3.95
C PRO A 206 15.17 -10.33 -3.65
N TRP A 207 16.12 -10.42 -4.60
CA TRP A 207 17.38 -11.14 -4.40
C TRP A 207 18.31 -10.45 -3.39
N ASN A 208 18.53 -9.14 -3.55
CA ASN A 208 19.48 -8.37 -2.71
C ASN A 208 19.02 -6.94 -2.38
N CYS A 209 17.86 -6.50 -2.88
CA CYS A 209 17.32 -5.15 -2.74
C CYS A 209 18.18 -4.00 -3.32
N GLU A 210 19.33 -4.27 -3.94
CA GLU A 210 20.23 -3.25 -4.48
C GLU A 210 19.73 -2.71 -5.82
N ARG A 211 19.24 -3.59 -6.68
CA ARG A 211 18.65 -3.19 -7.96
C ARG A 211 17.24 -2.67 -7.74
N THR A 212 17.00 -1.44 -8.18
CA THR A 212 15.70 -0.79 -8.12
C THR A 212 15.27 -0.31 -9.50
N TRP A 213 13.97 -0.32 -9.74
CA TRP A 213 13.38 0.32 -10.90
C TRP A 213 12.13 1.08 -10.50
N ARG A 214 11.84 2.10 -11.29
CA ARG A 214 10.78 3.06 -11.07
C ARG A 214 9.68 2.81 -12.08
N VAL A 215 8.47 2.61 -11.58
CA VAL A 215 7.27 2.37 -12.38
C VAL A 215 6.34 3.56 -12.19
N ALA A 216 5.97 4.25 -13.26
CA ALA A 216 4.94 5.27 -13.21
C ALA A 216 3.58 4.60 -12.94
N ALA A 217 2.91 5.01 -11.86
CA ALA A 217 1.59 4.51 -11.52
C ALA A 217 0.54 5.21 -12.39
N GLY A 218 -0.24 4.43 -13.13
CA GLY A 218 -1.34 4.94 -13.94
C GLY A 218 -2.37 5.64 -13.05
N ARG A 219 -2.66 6.89 -13.38
CA ARG A 219 -3.67 7.71 -12.70
C ARG A 219 -4.96 7.73 -13.49
N LYS A 220 -6.01 8.29 -12.89
CA LYS A 220 -7.30 8.53 -13.54
C LYS A 220 -7.19 9.07 -14.99
N PRO A 221 -6.39 10.10 -15.31
CA PRO A 221 -6.24 10.54 -16.70
C PRO A 221 -5.64 9.48 -17.64
N ASP A 222 -4.65 8.71 -17.17
CA ASP A 222 -4.04 7.63 -17.95
C ASP A 222 -5.03 6.48 -18.18
N ILE A 223 -5.84 6.17 -17.17
CA ILE A 223 -6.93 5.18 -17.24
C ILE A 223 -7.96 5.61 -18.29
N GLU A 224 -8.44 6.86 -18.21
CA GLU A 224 -9.41 7.41 -19.15
C GLU A 224 -8.86 7.39 -20.60
N ALA A 225 -7.59 7.76 -20.78
CA ALA A 225 -6.92 7.70 -22.08
C ALA A 225 -6.77 6.25 -22.60
N ALA A 226 -6.38 5.31 -21.74
CA ALA A 226 -6.28 3.89 -22.09
C ALA A 226 -7.65 3.33 -22.49
N VAL A 227 -8.70 3.60 -21.71
CA VAL A 227 -10.07 3.16 -22.01
C VAL A 227 -10.56 3.73 -23.34
N ALA A 228 -10.35 5.02 -23.58
CA ALA A 228 -10.73 5.66 -24.85
C ALA A 228 -10.00 5.02 -26.04
N ALA A 229 -8.69 4.80 -25.93
CA ALA A 229 -7.90 4.16 -26.99
C ALA A 229 -8.32 2.70 -27.24
N SER A 230 -8.62 1.94 -26.19
CA SER A 230 -9.11 0.56 -26.31
C SER A 230 -10.51 0.51 -26.93
N ARG A 231 -11.42 1.43 -26.58
CA ARG A 231 -12.74 1.51 -27.22
C ARG A 231 -12.64 1.75 -28.72
N LYS A 232 -11.73 2.62 -29.15
CA LYS A 232 -11.45 2.84 -30.57
C LYS A 232 -10.89 1.58 -31.24
N ALA A 233 -9.89 0.94 -30.63
CA ALA A 233 -9.29 -0.29 -31.16
C ALA A 233 -10.29 -1.45 -31.27
N LEU A 234 -11.27 -1.53 -30.35
CA LEU A 234 -12.32 -2.54 -30.37
C LEU A 234 -13.17 -2.49 -31.64
N GLU A 235 -13.45 -1.30 -32.18
CA GLU A 235 -14.28 -1.15 -33.38
C GLU A 235 -13.68 -1.85 -34.60
N ASP A 236 -12.35 -1.79 -34.72
CA ASP A 236 -11.59 -2.41 -35.80
C ASP A 236 -11.25 -3.87 -35.48
N TRP A 237 -10.78 -4.16 -34.26
CA TRP A 237 -10.36 -5.50 -33.85
C TRP A 237 -11.48 -6.53 -33.92
N ARG A 238 -12.71 -6.15 -33.53
CA ARG A 238 -13.87 -7.05 -33.61
C ARG A 238 -14.26 -7.45 -35.03
N ARG A 239 -13.81 -6.68 -36.03
CA ARG A 239 -14.08 -6.95 -37.46
C ARG A 239 -13.01 -7.82 -38.10
N VAL A 240 -11.83 -7.94 -37.49
CA VAL A 240 -10.78 -8.86 -37.94
C VAL A 240 -11.30 -10.29 -37.81
N PRO A 241 -11.38 -11.11 -38.88
CA PRO A 241 -11.88 -12.48 -38.78
C PRO A 241 -11.16 -13.33 -37.73
N VAL A 242 -11.85 -14.27 -37.08
CA VAL A 242 -11.26 -15.13 -36.04
C VAL A 242 -10.01 -15.87 -36.51
N ASP A 243 -9.98 -16.32 -37.78
CA ASP A 243 -8.84 -17.00 -38.37
C ASP A 243 -7.61 -16.07 -38.47
N ASP A 244 -7.83 -14.78 -38.71
CA ASP A 244 -6.76 -13.77 -38.77
C ASP A 244 -6.27 -13.40 -37.36
N ARG A 245 -7.20 -13.23 -36.41
CA ARG A 245 -6.84 -13.03 -34.99
C ARG A 245 -5.99 -14.20 -34.47
N LEU A 246 -6.36 -15.43 -34.85
CA LEU A 246 -5.60 -16.63 -34.51
C LEU A 246 -4.17 -16.59 -35.06
N ARG A 247 -4.01 -16.27 -36.36
CA ARG A 247 -2.67 -16.16 -36.98
C ARG A 247 -1.79 -15.12 -36.29
N LEU A 248 -2.36 -13.97 -35.92
CA LEU A 248 -1.67 -12.90 -35.20
C LEU A 248 -1.25 -13.34 -33.80
N LEU A 249 -2.12 -14.03 -33.06
CA LEU A 249 -1.82 -14.53 -31.71
C LEU A 249 -0.77 -15.66 -31.73
N GLN A 250 -0.76 -16.51 -32.76
CA GLN A 250 0.32 -17.48 -32.96
C GLN A 250 1.66 -16.80 -33.32
N ALA A 251 1.63 -15.70 -34.08
CA ALA A 251 2.81 -14.89 -34.32
C ALA A 251 3.36 -14.28 -33.02
N PHE A 252 2.48 -13.85 -32.13
CA PHE A 252 2.85 -13.41 -30.79
C PHE A 252 3.52 -14.52 -29.97
N GLY A 253 2.99 -15.76 -30.01
CA GLY A 253 3.64 -16.91 -29.37
C GLY A 253 5.07 -17.15 -29.86
N ARG A 254 5.31 -17.05 -31.18
CA ARG A 254 6.67 -17.12 -31.76
C ARG A 254 7.58 -15.98 -31.27
N GLN A 255 7.04 -14.79 -31.06
CA GLN A 255 7.81 -13.67 -30.50
C GLN A 255 8.24 -13.93 -29.04
N LEU A 256 7.38 -14.55 -28.24
CA LEU A 256 7.74 -14.96 -26.88
C LEU A 256 8.86 -16.01 -26.88
N GLU A 257 8.79 -16.99 -27.78
CA GLU A 257 9.81 -18.02 -27.93
C GLU A 257 11.17 -17.42 -28.35
N GLN A 258 11.17 -16.55 -29.36
CA GLN A 258 12.38 -15.87 -29.85
C GLN A 258 13.06 -15.00 -28.79
N HIS A 259 12.29 -14.49 -27.82
CA HIS A 259 12.77 -13.61 -26.75
C HIS A 259 12.76 -14.30 -25.37
N GLU A 260 12.69 -15.64 -25.31
CA GLU A 260 12.61 -16.39 -24.05
C GLU A 260 13.67 -15.95 -23.04
N ARG A 261 14.92 -15.83 -23.49
CA ARG A 261 16.04 -15.43 -22.62
C ARG A 261 15.77 -14.10 -21.90
N GLN A 262 15.31 -13.09 -22.64
CA GLN A 262 15.02 -11.77 -22.06
C GLN A 262 13.87 -11.83 -21.07
N LEU A 263 12.83 -12.61 -21.38
CA LEU A 263 11.68 -12.79 -20.48
C LEU A 263 12.08 -13.54 -19.20
N VAL A 264 12.93 -14.56 -19.31
CA VAL A 264 13.49 -15.30 -18.16
C VAL A 264 14.34 -14.39 -17.30
N ASP A 265 15.21 -13.58 -17.90
CA ASP A 265 16.06 -12.64 -17.16
C ASP A 265 15.19 -11.66 -16.35
N LEU A 266 14.11 -11.12 -16.94
CA LEU A 266 13.16 -10.27 -16.21
C LEU A 266 12.45 -11.00 -15.07
N LEU A 267 12.02 -12.26 -15.25
CA LEU A 267 11.39 -13.05 -14.17
C LEU A 267 12.35 -13.30 -13.00
N VAL A 268 13.64 -13.52 -13.29
CA VAL A 268 14.66 -13.73 -12.27
C VAL A 268 14.97 -12.42 -11.56
N GLU A 269 15.23 -11.34 -12.30
CA GLU A 269 15.62 -10.05 -11.74
C GLU A 269 14.50 -9.39 -10.95
N ASP A 270 13.29 -9.37 -11.53
CA ASP A 270 12.21 -8.54 -11.01
C ASP A 270 11.43 -9.23 -9.88
N ILE A 271 11.24 -10.54 -10.02
CA ILE A 271 10.40 -11.37 -9.14
C ILE A 271 11.25 -12.26 -8.22
N GLY A 272 12.53 -12.47 -8.53
CA GLY A 272 13.37 -13.45 -7.83
C GLY A 272 12.98 -14.89 -8.14
N LYS A 273 12.37 -15.13 -9.31
CA LYS A 273 11.93 -16.48 -9.69
C LYS A 273 13.15 -17.36 -9.98
N PRO A 274 13.26 -18.57 -9.40
CA PRO A 274 14.33 -19.51 -9.77
C PRO A 274 14.31 -19.79 -11.28
N ILE A 275 15.49 -19.78 -11.93
CA ILE A 275 15.62 -19.81 -13.39
C ILE A 275 14.84 -20.95 -14.07
N ARG A 276 14.80 -22.14 -13.44
CA ARG A 276 13.99 -23.27 -13.91
C ARG A 276 12.51 -22.91 -14.00
N TYR A 277 11.95 -22.36 -12.93
CA TYR A 277 10.54 -21.96 -12.89
C TYR A 277 10.25 -20.76 -13.78
N ALA A 278 11.24 -19.89 -14.03
CA ALA A 278 11.10 -18.80 -15.00
C ALA A 278 10.95 -19.35 -16.43
N ARG A 279 11.80 -20.30 -16.83
CA ARG A 279 11.67 -21.01 -18.13
C ARG A 279 10.34 -21.75 -18.24
N ASP A 280 9.95 -22.47 -17.19
CA ASP A 280 8.67 -23.19 -17.15
C ASP A 280 7.47 -22.23 -17.32
N GLU A 281 7.56 -20.99 -16.81
CA GLU A 281 6.50 -20.00 -16.98
C GLU A 281 6.42 -19.50 -18.44
N VAL A 282 7.56 -19.18 -19.08
CA VAL A 282 7.57 -18.75 -20.48
C VAL A 282 7.03 -19.86 -21.39
N ALA A 283 7.51 -21.09 -21.21
CA ALA A 283 7.03 -22.25 -21.95
C ALA A 283 5.52 -22.47 -21.75
N ARG A 284 5.02 -22.28 -20.52
CA ARG A 284 3.58 -22.37 -20.22
C ARG A 284 2.77 -21.27 -20.88
N ALA A 285 3.28 -20.04 -20.93
CA ALA A 285 2.61 -18.94 -21.62
C ALA A 285 2.43 -19.24 -23.12
N ILE A 286 3.46 -19.78 -23.77
CA ILE A 286 3.42 -20.21 -25.18
C ILE A 286 2.42 -21.36 -25.35
N ALA A 287 2.49 -22.39 -24.50
CA ALA A 287 1.56 -23.51 -24.55
C ALA A 287 0.10 -23.09 -24.35
N LEU A 288 -0.17 -22.04 -23.56
CA LEU A 288 -1.52 -21.48 -23.38
C LEU A 288 -2.03 -20.77 -24.63
N ILE A 289 -1.14 -20.15 -25.43
CA ILE A 289 -1.51 -19.60 -26.74
C ILE A 289 -1.96 -20.72 -27.68
N ASP A 290 -1.18 -21.80 -27.75
CA ASP A 290 -1.50 -22.96 -28.58
C ASP A 290 -2.75 -23.70 -28.11
N ALA A 291 -2.98 -23.75 -26.80
CA ALA A 291 -4.20 -24.33 -26.24
C ALA A 291 -5.44 -23.51 -26.61
N ALA A 292 -5.37 -22.17 -26.53
CA ALA A 292 -6.48 -21.29 -26.92
C ALA A 292 -6.80 -21.42 -28.42
N ALA A 293 -5.77 -21.57 -29.26
CA ALA A 293 -5.94 -21.82 -30.70
C ALA A 293 -6.79 -23.06 -31.01
N LYS A 294 -6.65 -24.12 -30.21
CA LYS A 294 -7.39 -25.39 -30.41
C LYS A 294 -8.86 -25.31 -30.01
N GLN A 295 -9.28 -24.27 -29.29
CA GLN A 295 -10.68 -24.09 -28.84
C GLN A 295 -11.54 -23.31 -29.83
N VAL A 296 -10.95 -22.81 -30.92
CA VAL A 296 -11.64 -22.01 -31.93
C VAL A 296 -12.16 -22.89 -33.05
N GLU A 297 -13.45 -22.81 -33.31
CA GLU A 297 -14.06 -23.37 -34.51
C GLU A 297 -13.93 -22.38 -35.68
N PRO A 298 -13.50 -22.82 -36.88
CA PRO A 298 -13.41 -21.95 -38.06
C PRO A 298 -14.74 -21.25 -38.36
N GLY A 299 -14.70 -19.93 -38.50
CA GLY A 299 -15.87 -19.13 -38.82
C GLY A 299 -16.93 -19.00 -37.72
N GLN A 300 -16.60 -19.30 -36.45
CA GLN A 300 -17.53 -19.15 -35.31
C GLN A 300 -18.06 -17.73 -35.06
N ASP A 301 -17.43 -16.72 -35.67
CA ASP A 301 -17.84 -15.32 -35.66
C ASP A 301 -18.62 -14.90 -36.92
N ARG A 302 -18.82 -15.81 -37.88
CA ARG A 302 -19.63 -15.54 -39.07
C ARG A 302 -21.11 -15.47 -38.73
N VAL A 303 -21.83 -14.58 -39.41
CA VAL A 303 -23.28 -14.52 -39.30
C VAL A 303 -23.88 -15.80 -39.91
N PRO A 304 -24.67 -16.58 -39.15
CA PRO A 304 -25.33 -17.78 -39.70
C PRO A 304 -26.24 -17.44 -40.87
N GLN A 305 -26.19 -18.24 -41.95
CA GLN A 305 -27.09 -18.07 -43.11
C GLN A 305 -28.53 -18.57 -42.85
N LYS A 306 -28.73 -19.35 -41.78
CA LYS A 306 -30.01 -19.87 -41.28
C LYS A 306 -30.09 -19.59 -39.77
N THR A 307 -31.04 -20.19 -39.06
CA THR A 307 -31.07 -20.17 -37.59
C THR A 307 -29.78 -20.74 -37.01
N GLY A 308 -29.13 -19.99 -36.13
CA GLY A 308 -27.89 -20.38 -35.47
C GLY A 308 -27.48 -19.38 -34.40
N PHE A 309 -26.32 -19.62 -33.79
CA PHE A 309 -25.72 -18.70 -32.81
C PHE A 309 -24.42 -18.14 -33.39
N ARG A 310 -24.07 -16.92 -32.98
CA ARG A 310 -22.74 -16.34 -33.19
C ARG A 310 -22.20 -15.84 -31.86
N ARG A 311 -20.88 -15.88 -31.69
CA ARG A 311 -20.21 -15.28 -30.53
C ARG A 311 -19.79 -13.86 -30.86
N GLU A 312 -20.11 -12.93 -29.98
CA GLU A 312 -19.70 -11.53 -30.09
C GLU A 312 -18.77 -11.16 -28.93
N PRO A 313 -17.84 -10.21 -29.13
CA PRO A 313 -17.02 -9.72 -28.04
C PRO A 313 -17.86 -8.96 -27.01
N LEU A 314 -17.47 -9.09 -25.75
CA LEU A 314 -18.03 -8.33 -24.64
C LEU A 314 -17.53 -6.89 -24.63
N GLY A 315 -16.30 -6.64 -25.10
CA GLY A 315 -15.76 -5.30 -25.32
C GLY A 315 -14.35 -5.11 -24.76
N VAL A 316 -14.18 -4.06 -23.95
CA VAL A 316 -12.91 -3.76 -23.27
C VAL A 316 -12.84 -4.53 -21.96
N ILE A 317 -11.80 -5.34 -21.78
CA ILE A 317 -11.58 -6.18 -20.60
C ILE A 317 -10.43 -5.59 -19.78
N ALA A 318 -10.69 -5.27 -18.52
CA ALA A 318 -9.63 -4.99 -17.55
C ALA A 318 -9.10 -6.30 -16.97
N LEU A 319 -7.78 -6.50 -17.02
CA LEU A 319 -7.10 -7.66 -16.46
C LEU A 319 -6.11 -7.23 -15.38
N VAL A 320 -6.33 -7.69 -14.15
CA VAL A 320 -5.42 -7.46 -13.03
C VAL A 320 -4.55 -8.71 -12.83
N GLY A 321 -3.25 -8.58 -13.10
CA GLY A 321 -2.29 -9.68 -13.08
C GLY A 321 -1.60 -9.87 -11.71
N PRO A 322 -1.30 -11.12 -11.29
CA PRO A 322 -0.61 -11.39 -10.04
C PRO A 322 0.91 -11.20 -10.15
N PHE A 323 1.62 -11.15 -9.01
CA PHE A 323 3.08 -11.00 -8.99
C PHE A 323 3.84 -12.32 -9.20
N ASN A 324 3.27 -13.46 -8.82
CA ASN A 324 3.99 -14.73 -8.72
C ASN A 324 4.07 -15.51 -10.04
N ASN A 325 3.14 -15.27 -10.98
CA ASN A 325 3.21 -15.73 -12.36
C ASN A 325 2.74 -14.60 -13.28
N PRO A 326 3.56 -13.55 -13.44
CA PRO A 326 3.16 -12.33 -14.13
C PRO A 326 3.07 -12.51 -15.64
N LEU A 327 3.52 -13.64 -16.23
CA LEU A 327 3.44 -13.88 -17.67
C LEU A 327 2.37 -14.92 -18.01
N ALA A 328 2.49 -16.14 -17.49
CA ALA A 328 1.64 -17.24 -17.95
C ALA A 328 0.17 -17.09 -17.54
N ILE A 329 -0.10 -16.61 -16.31
CA ILE A 329 -1.48 -16.42 -15.85
C ILE A 329 -2.18 -15.34 -16.70
N PRO A 330 -1.60 -14.14 -16.90
CA PRO A 330 -2.19 -13.14 -17.80
C PRO A 330 -2.34 -13.64 -19.24
N VAL A 331 -1.32 -14.23 -19.85
CA VAL A 331 -1.38 -14.72 -21.24
C VAL A 331 -2.52 -15.73 -21.43
N GLY A 332 -2.72 -16.65 -20.47
CA GLY A 332 -3.83 -17.61 -20.49
C GLY A 332 -5.24 -16.99 -20.42
N LYS A 333 -5.35 -15.69 -20.11
CA LYS A 333 -6.62 -14.94 -20.09
C LYS A 333 -6.69 -13.92 -21.23
N ILE A 334 -5.59 -13.26 -21.55
CA ILE A 334 -5.47 -12.27 -22.62
C ILE A 334 -5.77 -12.94 -23.96
N VAL A 335 -5.08 -14.04 -24.26
CA VAL A 335 -5.17 -14.69 -25.58
C VAL A 335 -6.60 -15.10 -25.92
N PRO A 336 -7.35 -15.84 -25.06
CA PRO A 336 -8.75 -16.13 -25.38
C PRO A 336 -9.61 -14.87 -25.47
N ALA A 337 -9.41 -13.86 -24.62
CA ALA A 337 -10.18 -12.61 -24.72
C ALA A 337 -9.99 -11.94 -26.09
N LEU A 338 -8.75 -11.79 -26.54
CA LEU A 338 -8.41 -11.20 -27.83
C LEU A 338 -8.92 -12.04 -29.01
N LEU A 339 -8.84 -13.37 -28.89
CA LEU A 339 -9.29 -14.32 -29.91
C LEU A 339 -10.80 -14.24 -30.17
N TYR A 340 -11.59 -13.97 -29.12
CA TYR A 340 -13.02 -13.68 -29.21
C TYR A 340 -13.35 -12.22 -29.58
N GLY A 341 -12.36 -11.43 -30.00
CA GLY A 341 -12.56 -10.07 -30.52
C GLY A 341 -12.64 -8.98 -29.46
N ASN A 342 -12.35 -9.30 -28.19
CA ASN A 342 -12.24 -8.28 -27.14
C ASN A 342 -10.89 -7.56 -27.24
N VAL A 343 -10.76 -6.46 -26.51
CA VAL A 343 -9.48 -5.78 -26.28
C VAL A 343 -9.17 -5.77 -24.79
N VAL A 344 -7.89 -5.72 -24.41
CA VAL A 344 -7.47 -5.87 -23.02
C VAL A 344 -6.66 -4.67 -22.55
N ILE A 345 -7.00 -4.16 -21.36
CA ILE A 345 -6.14 -3.29 -20.56
C ILE A 345 -5.57 -4.14 -19.43
N TRP A 346 -4.27 -4.40 -19.50
CA TRP A 346 -3.55 -5.25 -18.56
C TRP A 346 -2.87 -4.38 -17.50
N LYS A 347 -3.37 -4.48 -16.27
CA LYS A 347 -2.77 -3.91 -15.07
C LYS A 347 -1.95 -4.98 -14.35
N PRO A 348 -0.61 -4.98 -14.45
CA PRO A 348 0.22 -5.95 -13.74
C PRO A 348 0.34 -5.61 -12.25
N ALA A 349 0.75 -6.58 -11.44
CA ALA A 349 1.34 -6.27 -10.15
C ALA A 349 2.65 -5.50 -10.38
N VAL A 350 2.96 -4.52 -9.51
CA VAL A 350 4.17 -3.67 -9.64
C VAL A 350 5.46 -4.47 -9.93
N PRO A 351 5.74 -5.60 -9.24
CA PRO A 351 6.93 -6.40 -9.53
C PRO A 351 7.00 -6.91 -10.98
N GLY A 352 5.85 -7.21 -11.59
CA GLY A 352 5.77 -7.76 -12.95
C GLY A 352 5.71 -6.71 -14.06
N SER A 353 5.94 -5.42 -13.76
CA SER A 353 5.69 -4.34 -14.72
C SER A 353 6.60 -4.39 -15.96
N ARG A 354 7.89 -4.67 -15.80
CA ARG A 354 8.83 -4.69 -16.95
C ARG A 354 8.58 -5.86 -17.88
N ILE A 355 8.38 -7.07 -17.33
CA ILE A 355 8.01 -8.24 -18.16
C ILE A 355 6.68 -8.03 -18.86
N THR A 356 5.71 -7.38 -18.20
CA THR A 356 4.42 -7.05 -18.80
C THR A 356 4.59 -6.08 -19.97
N GLN A 357 5.39 -5.03 -19.81
CA GLN A 357 5.69 -4.09 -20.90
C GLN A 357 6.40 -4.78 -22.06
N GLN A 358 7.45 -5.56 -21.79
CA GLN A 358 8.14 -6.33 -22.82
C GLN A 358 7.18 -7.27 -23.57
N THR A 359 6.28 -7.94 -22.85
CA THR A 359 5.28 -8.83 -23.45
C THR A 359 4.31 -8.06 -24.36
N ALA A 360 3.87 -6.88 -23.95
CA ALA A 360 3.00 -6.03 -24.78
C ALA A 360 3.73 -5.48 -26.02
N ASP A 361 5.01 -5.16 -25.91
CA ASP A 361 5.83 -4.72 -27.05
C ASP A 361 6.02 -5.86 -28.06
N LEU A 362 6.27 -7.09 -27.59
CA LEU A 362 6.32 -8.29 -28.44
C LEU A 362 4.97 -8.57 -29.12
N PHE A 363 3.85 -8.35 -28.42
CA PHE A 363 2.52 -8.43 -29.02
C PHE A 363 2.32 -7.36 -30.10
N ALA A 364 2.69 -6.10 -29.82
CA ALA A 364 2.59 -5.01 -30.78
C ALA A 364 3.44 -5.29 -32.04
N MET A 365 4.65 -5.81 -31.87
CA MET A 365 5.52 -6.20 -32.98
C MET A 365 4.95 -7.35 -33.81
N ALA A 366 4.35 -8.36 -33.16
CA ALA A 366 3.76 -9.50 -33.85
C ALA A 366 2.48 -9.15 -34.63
N THR A 367 1.69 -8.22 -34.10
CA THR A 367 0.33 -7.98 -34.59
C THR A 367 0.17 -6.68 -35.37
N GLY A 368 0.94 -5.64 -35.05
CA GLY A 368 0.69 -4.28 -35.52
C GLY A 368 -0.48 -3.58 -34.81
N TRP A 369 -1.04 -4.16 -33.74
CA TRP A 369 -2.23 -3.66 -33.04
C TRP A 369 -1.95 -3.27 -31.57
N PRO A 370 -1.06 -2.31 -31.28
CA PRO A 370 -0.65 -1.98 -29.91
C PRO A 370 -1.78 -1.50 -29.00
N LYS A 371 -2.92 -1.07 -29.54
CA LYS A 371 -4.09 -0.60 -28.76
C LYS A 371 -5.10 -1.70 -28.42
N VAL A 372 -4.91 -2.90 -28.98
CA VAL A 372 -5.71 -4.10 -28.64
C VAL A 372 -5.26 -4.71 -27.31
N LEU A 373 -3.97 -4.56 -26.96
CA LEU A 373 -3.42 -4.91 -25.66
C LEU A 373 -2.65 -3.70 -25.11
N GLN A 374 -3.23 -3.00 -24.13
CA GLN A 374 -2.56 -1.89 -23.46
C GLN A 374 -2.10 -2.31 -22.06
N VAL A 375 -1.01 -1.72 -21.59
CA VAL A 375 -0.48 -1.94 -20.24
C VAL A 375 -0.72 -0.69 -19.40
N LEU A 376 -1.21 -0.88 -18.18
CA LEU A 376 -1.42 0.19 -17.21
C LEU A 376 -0.73 -0.18 -15.89
N PRO A 377 0.55 0.17 -15.69
CA PRO A 377 1.26 -0.14 -14.46
C PRO A 377 0.72 0.62 -13.26
N GLY A 378 0.94 0.10 -12.06
CA GLY A 378 0.52 0.73 -10.80
C GLY A 378 0.17 -0.30 -9.73
N GLY A 379 -0.35 0.18 -8.62
CA GLY A 379 -0.61 -0.54 -7.38
C GLY A 379 -2.09 -0.63 -7.11
N ASP A 380 -2.46 -0.57 -5.84
CA ASP A 380 -3.85 -0.81 -5.42
C ASP A 380 -4.78 0.34 -5.80
N GLN A 381 -4.25 1.56 -5.92
CA GLN A 381 -5.05 2.71 -6.33
C GLN A 381 -5.39 2.61 -7.82
N THR A 382 -4.39 2.38 -8.68
CA THR A 382 -4.61 2.18 -10.12
C THR A 382 -5.59 1.03 -10.40
N ALA A 383 -5.47 -0.08 -9.65
CA ALA A 383 -6.39 -1.21 -9.79
C ALA A 383 -7.83 -0.83 -9.43
N ARG A 384 -8.04 -0.14 -8.30
CA ARG A 384 -9.37 0.31 -7.87
C ARG A 384 -9.99 1.30 -8.84
N GLU A 385 -9.21 2.27 -9.33
CA GLU A 385 -9.68 3.26 -10.30
C GLU A 385 -10.02 2.62 -11.65
N LEU A 386 -9.30 1.58 -12.09
CA LEU A 386 -9.61 0.85 -13.33
C LEU A 386 -10.91 0.02 -13.24
N MET A 387 -11.29 -0.42 -12.03
CA MET A 387 -12.49 -1.24 -11.79
C MET A 387 -13.74 -0.41 -11.46
N ALA A 388 -13.57 0.89 -11.20
CA ALA A 388 -14.66 1.84 -10.93
C ALA A 388 -15.29 2.31 -12.25
#